data_AF-A0A2M9BH16-F1
#
_entry.id   AF-A0A2M9BH16-F1
#
_cell.length_a   1.000
_cell.length_b   1.000
_cell.length_c   1.000
_cell.angle_alpha   90.00
_cell.angle_beta   90.00
_cell.angle_gamma   90.00
#
_symmetry.space_group_name_H-M   'P 1'
#
loop_
_entity.id
_entity.type
_entity.pdbx_description
1 polymer ?
#
loop_
_entity_poly.entity_id
_entity_poly.type
_entity_poly.pdbx_seq_one_letter_code
_entity_poly.pdbx_strand_id
1 'polypeptide(L)'
;MAFDAWVATKPLQTPGAPASPFAMDEYVPPGQAESDAADARADRLFATALRNNQRGDDYTLLTVLFALVLFFTAVAQRIRTASLSWAVLIGASVLLVVGIIFLTAFPKII
;
A
#
# COMPACT_ATOMS: atom_id res chain seq x y z
N MET A 1 3.93 -43.29 7.50
CA MET A 1 3.21 -42.16 6.86
C MET A 1 2.04 -41.76 7.76
N ALA A 2 1.43 -40.58 7.59
CA ALA A 2 0.33 -40.12 8.45
C ALA A 2 -0.86 -41.11 8.49
N PHE A 3 -1.10 -41.82 7.39
CA PHE A 3 -2.06 -42.92 7.33
C PHE A 3 -1.72 -44.08 8.28
N ASP A 4 -0.46 -44.55 8.32
CA ASP A 4 -0.04 -45.64 9.20
C ASP A 4 -0.11 -45.24 10.68
N ALA A 5 0.27 -43.99 10.98
CA ALA A 5 0.18 -43.42 12.32
C ALA A 5 -1.29 -43.30 12.77
N TRP A 6 -2.18 -42.88 11.87
CA TRP A 6 -3.61 -42.82 12.12
C TRP A 6 -4.22 -44.21 12.37
N VAL A 7 -3.88 -45.22 11.57
CA VAL A 7 -4.33 -46.61 11.79
C VAL A 7 -3.87 -47.13 13.16
N ALA A 8 -2.66 -46.78 13.61
CA ALA A 8 -2.14 -47.15 14.92
C ALA A 8 -2.95 -46.56 16.09
N THR A 9 -3.67 -45.44 15.91
CA THR A 9 -4.55 -44.85 16.93
C THR A 9 -5.86 -45.63 17.16
N LYS A 10 -6.13 -46.67 16.35
CA LYS A 10 -7.36 -47.49 16.37
C LYS A 10 -8.63 -46.62 16.32
N PRO A 11 -8.81 -45.81 15.28
CA PRO A 11 -9.82 -44.75 15.24
C PRO A 11 -11.27 -45.24 15.33
N LEU A 12 -11.52 -46.51 14.97
CA LEU A 12 -12.84 -47.14 15.07
C LEU A 12 -13.18 -47.69 16.48
N GLN A 13 -12.19 -47.74 17.38
CA GLN A 13 -12.31 -48.37 18.70
C GLN A 13 -12.04 -47.39 19.84
N THR A 14 -11.34 -46.28 19.56
CA THR A 14 -10.96 -45.27 20.56
C THR A 14 -11.86 -44.04 20.42
N PRO A 15 -12.74 -43.75 21.40
CA PRO A 15 -13.48 -42.49 21.43
C PRO A 15 -12.49 -41.32 21.55
N GLY A 16 -12.51 -40.38 20.60
CA GLY A 16 -11.62 -39.21 20.57
C GLY A 16 -10.37 -39.36 19.68
N ALA A 17 -10.20 -40.47 18.98
CA ALA A 17 -9.17 -40.58 17.95
C ALA A 17 -9.46 -39.65 16.75
N PRO A 18 -8.41 -39.19 16.03
CA PRO A 18 -8.59 -38.30 14.88
C PRO A 18 -9.52 -38.90 13.83
N ALA A 19 -10.44 -38.10 13.29
CA ALA A 19 -11.50 -38.59 12.39
C ALA A 19 -10.97 -39.05 11.01
N SER A 20 -9.77 -38.59 10.62
CA SER A 20 -9.12 -39.00 9.38
C SER A 20 -7.59 -38.86 9.50
N PRO A 21 -6.81 -39.52 8.62
CA PRO A 21 -5.37 -39.32 8.52
C PRO A 21 -4.94 -37.88 8.28
N PHE A 22 -5.82 -37.07 7.68
CA PHE A 22 -5.57 -35.65 7.40
C PHE A 22 -5.81 -34.74 8.61
N ALA A 23 -6.49 -35.26 9.63
CA ALA A 23 -6.69 -34.58 10.91
C ALA A 23 -5.59 -34.92 11.93
N MET A 24 -4.54 -35.63 11.50
CA MET A 24 -3.36 -35.90 12.30
C MET A 24 -2.45 -34.67 12.28
N ASP A 25 -1.87 -34.30 13.42
CA ASP A 25 -0.91 -33.20 13.50
C ASP A 25 0.33 -33.43 12.62
N GLU A 26 0.67 -34.71 12.35
CA GLU A 26 1.78 -35.09 11.48
C GLU A 26 1.47 -35.00 9.98
N TYR A 27 0.21 -34.78 9.60
CA TYR A 27 -0.15 -34.61 8.19
C TYR A 27 0.06 -33.18 7.73
N VAL A 28 1.13 -32.96 6.96
CA VAL A 28 1.35 -31.71 6.23
C VAL A 28 0.93 -31.91 4.77
N PRO A 29 -0.06 -31.15 4.25
CA PRO A 29 -0.47 -31.26 2.87
C PRO A 29 0.72 -31.05 1.90
N PRO A 30 0.80 -31.83 0.81
CA PRO A 30 1.81 -31.60 -0.22
C PRO A 30 1.72 -30.17 -0.73
N GLY A 31 2.85 -29.45 -0.73
CA GLY A 31 2.91 -28.06 -1.18
C GLY A 31 2.54 -27.02 -0.12
N GLN A 32 2.14 -27.39 1.11
CA GLN A 32 1.83 -26.41 2.16
C GLN A 32 3.01 -25.48 2.44
N ALA A 33 4.21 -26.04 2.63
CA ALA A 33 5.42 -25.24 2.87
C ALA A 33 5.79 -24.33 1.69
N GLU A 34 5.52 -24.77 0.46
CA GLU A 34 5.77 -23.96 -0.74
C GLU A 34 4.74 -22.83 -0.86
N SER A 35 3.48 -23.11 -0.55
CA SER A 35 2.41 -22.11 -0.45
C SER A 35 2.73 -21.06 0.61
N ASP A 36 3.07 -21.48 1.83
CA ASP A 36 3.42 -20.57 2.93
C ASP A 36 4.63 -19.68 2.56
N ALA A 37 5.63 -20.26 1.88
CA ALA A 37 6.79 -19.51 1.40
C ALA A 37 6.43 -18.51 0.29
N ALA A 38 5.52 -18.90 -0.61
CA ALA A 38 5.02 -18.05 -1.69
C ALA A 38 4.17 -16.89 -1.13
N ASP A 39 3.28 -17.15 -0.19
CA ASP A 39 2.44 -16.16 0.48
C ASP A 39 3.32 -15.16 1.25
N ALA A 40 4.29 -15.64 2.03
CA ALA A 40 5.24 -14.77 2.71
C ALA A 40 6.05 -13.91 1.73
N ARG A 41 6.35 -14.42 0.54
CA ARG A 41 7.02 -13.63 -0.52
C ARG A 41 6.08 -12.60 -1.13
N ALA A 42 4.83 -12.95 -1.39
CA ALA A 42 3.82 -12.04 -1.91
C ALA A 42 3.59 -10.87 -0.94
N ASP A 43 3.46 -11.14 0.36
CA ASP A 43 3.27 -10.12 1.39
C ASP A 43 4.43 -9.11 1.42
N ARG A 44 5.68 -9.59 1.34
CA ARG A 44 6.87 -8.72 1.29
C ARG A 44 6.89 -7.82 0.06
N LEU A 45 6.52 -8.38 -1.09
CA LEU A 45 6.44 -7.64 -2.35
C LEU A 45 5.31 -6.61 -2.32
N PHE A 46 4.14 -7.00 -1.81
CA PHE A 46 2.98 -6.12 -1.69
C PHE A 46 3.26 -4.94 -0.75
N ALA A 47 3.86 -5.20 0.42
CA ALA A 47 4.26 -4.15 1.35
C ALA A 47 5.26 -3.17 0.71
N THR A 48 6.15 -3.68 -0.15
CA THR A 48 7.10 -2.83 -0.89
C THR A 48 6.42 -2.03 -1.98
N ALA A 49 5.50 -2.65 -2.72
CA ALA A 49 4.69 -1.98 -3.74
C ALA A 49 3.85 -0.84 -3.13
N LEU A 50 3.23 -1.06 -1.96
CA LEU A 50 2.43 -0.03 -1.28
C LEU A 50 3.27 1.21 -0.92
N ARG A 51 4.48 1.00 -0.38
CA ARG A 51 5.41 2.11 -0.10
C ARG A 51 5.81 2.86 -1.37
N ASN A 52 6.02 2.15 -2.48
CA ASN A 52 6.36 2.77 -3.75
C ASN A 52 5.16 3.51 -4.36
N ASN A 53 3.95 2.99 -4.22
CA ASN A 53 2.73 3.65 -4.70
C ASN A 53 2.48 4.96 -3.95
N GLN A 54 2.61 4.95 -2.62
CA GLN A 54 2.47 6.16 -1.80
C GLN A 54 3.44 7.26 -2.26
N ARG A 55 4.70 6.91 -2.57
CA ARG A 55 5.65 7.86 -3.15
C ARG A 55 5.15 8.43 -4.48
N GLY A 56 4.59 7.59 -5.36
CA GLY A 56 4.02 8.05 -6.64
C GLY A 56 2.81 8.97 -6.47
N ASP A 57 1.92 8.66 -5.52
CA ASP A 57 0.76 9.49 -5.19
C ASP A 57 1.18 10.87 -4.67
N ASP A 58 2.21 10.92 -3.80
CA ASP A 58 2.78 12.15 -3.26
C ASP A 58 3.28 13.10 -4.39
N TYR A 59 4.03 12.57 -5.36
CA TYR A 59 4.49 13.37 -6.51
C TYR A 59 3.34 13.77 -7.44
N THR A 60 2.33 12.93 -7.62
CA THR A 60 1.12 13.27 -8.40
C THR A 60 0.41 14.46 -7.78
N LEU A 61 0.22 14.47 -6.46
CA LEU A 61 -0.37 15.58 -5.72
C LEU A 61 0.41 16.89 -5.92
N LEU A 62 1.74 16.84 -5.88
CA LEU A 62 2.60 18.00 -6.17
C LEU A 62 2.38 18.55 -7.58
N THR A 63 2.30 17.70 -8.60
CA THR A 63 2.08 18.17 -9.98
C THR A 63 0.76 18.91 -10.12
N VAL A 64 -0.30 18.40 -9.49
CA VAL A 64 -1.62 19.04 -9.49
C VAL A 64 -1.58 20.35 -8.73
N LEU A 65 -0.91 20.39 -7.57
CA LEU A 65 -0.75 21.60 -6.78
C LEU A 65 0.00 22.69 -7.55
N PHE A 66 1.11 22.38 -8.22
CA PHE A 66 1.83 23.34 -9.05
C PHE A 66 1.01 23.78 -10.27
N ALA A 67 0.24 22.87 -10.88
CA ALA A 67 -0.67 23.25 -11.95
C ALA A 67 -1.72 24.26 -11.48
N LEU A 68 -2.27 24.10 -10.27
CA LEU A 68 -3.19 25.06 -9.66
C LEU A 68 -2.53 26.42 -9.41
N VAL A 69 -1.28 26.44 -8.93
CA VAL A 69 -0.51 27.69 -8.75
C VAL A 69 -0.36 28.43 -10.09
N LEU A 70 0.07 27.72 -11.14
CA LEU A 70 0.22 28.31 -12.48
C LEU A 70 -1.12 28.80 -13.03
N PHE A 71 -2.19 28.02 -12.82
CA PHE A 71 -3.54 28.38 -13.22
C PHE A 71 -4.00 29.67 -12.53
N PHE A 72 -3.92 29.76 -11.20
CA PHE A 72 -4.34 30.97 -10.47
C PHE A 72 -3.48 32.19 -10.83
N THR A 73 -2.19 31.99 -11.05
CA THR A 73 -1.29 33.06 -11.52
C THR A 73 -1.73 33.58 -12.89
N ALA A 74 -2.07 32.68 -13.83
CA ALA A 74 -2.56 33.07 -15.16
C ALA A 74 -3.95 33.73 -15.11
N VAL A 75 -4.84 33.26 -14.24
CA VAL A 75 -6.18 33.85 -14.03
C VAL A 75 -6.06 35.25 -13.45
N ALA A 76 -5.17 35.49 -12.49
CA ALA A 76 -4.98 36.79 -11.86
C ALA A 76 -4.63 37.90 -12.86
N GLN A 77 -3.93 37.56 -13.96
CA GLN A 77 -3.58 38.50 -15.03
C GLN A 77 -4.79 38.96 -15.86
N ARG A 78 -5.89 38.19 -15.87
CA ARG A 78 -7.11 38.53 -16.62
C ARG A 78 -8.10 39.35 -15.80
N ILE A 79 -7.89 39.46 -14.49
CA ILE A 79 -8.78 40.19 -13.58
C ILE A 79 -8.50 41.69 -13.71
N ARG A 80 -9.54 42.47 -14.10
CA ARG A 80 -9.43 43.93 -14.26
C ARG A 80 -9.28 44.68 -12.94
N THR A 81 -9.80 44.12 -11.85
CA THR A 81 -9.77 44.74 -10.53
C THR A 81 -8.46 44.39 -9.81
N ALA A 82 -7.64 45.40 -9.51
CA ALA A 82 -6.34 45.20 -8.87
C ALA A 82 -6.42 44.50 -7.51
N SER A 83 -7.43 44.81 -6.69
CA SER A 83 -7.60 44.17 -5.37
C SER A 83 -7.86 42.66 -5.48
N LEU A 84 -8.71 42.25 -6.42
CA LEU A 84 -9.04 40.85 -6.63
C LEU A 84 -7.89 40.08 -7.30
N SER A 85 -7.15 40.74 -8.22
CA SER A 85 -5.92 40.17 -8.79
C SER A 85 -4.88 39.90 -7.70
N TRP A 86 -4.64 40.85 -6.80
CA TRP A 86 -3.75 40.68 -5.65
C TRP A 86 -4.21 39.58 -4.70
N ALA A 87 -5.51 39.47 -4.41
CA ALA A 87 -6.04 38.40 -3.56
C ALA A 87 -5.74 37.01 -4.15
N VAL A 88 -5.94 36.82 -5.46
CA VAL A 88 -5.63 35.56 -6.14
C VAL A 88 -4.13 35.29 -6.18
N LEU A 89 -3.29 36.30 -6.41
CA LEU A 89 -1.83 36.14 -6.40
C LEU A 89 -1.29 35.78 -5.02
N ILE A 90 -1.84 36.35 -3.95
CA ILE A 90 -1.49 35.98 -2.58
C ILE A 90 -1.87 34.52 -2.33
N GLY A 91 -3.09 34.11 -2.71
CA GLY A 91 -3.52 32.72 -2.63
C GLY A 91 -2.61 31.75 -3.39
N ALA A 92 -2.25 32.09 -4.63
CA ALA A 92 -1.33 31.30 -5.45
C ALA A 92 0.07 31.22 -4.82
N SER A 93 0.54 32.32 -4.21
CA SER A 93 1.83 32.37 -3.51
C SER A 93 1.84 31.48 -2.27
N VAL A 94 0.75 31.47 -1.49
CA VAL A 94 0.60 30.57 -0.34
C VAL A 94 0.61 29.11 -0.80
N LEU A 95 -0.16 28.77 -1.85
CA LEU A 95 -0.16 27.42 -2.42
C LEU A 95 1.23 27.00 -2.93
N LEU A 96 1.97 27.93 -3.53
CA LEU A 96 3.34 27.69 -3.99
C LEU A 96 4.27 27.36 -2.83
N VAL A 97 4.21 28.13 -1.74
CA VAL A 97 5.03 27.87 -0.54
C VAL A 97 4.70 26.50 0.06
N VAL A 98 3.42 26.15 0.16
CA VAL A 98 2.98 24.82 0.62
C VAL A 98 3.54 23.72 -0.29
N GLY A 99 3.48 23.90 -1.61
CA GLY A 99 4.02 22.94 -2.58
C GLY A 99 5.54 22.78 -2.49
N ILE A 100 6.28 23.87 -2.25
CA ILE A 100 7.73 23.81 -2.02
C ILE A 100 8.03 23.05 -0.72
N ILE A 101 7.28 23.30 0.35
CA ILE A 101 7.43 22.57 1.62
C ILE A 101 7.24 21.07 1.38
N PHE A 102 6.15 20.66 0.73
CA PHE A 102 5.90 19.24 0.41
C PHE A 102 6.98 18.65 -0.50
N LEU A 103 7.43 19.38 -1.52
CA LEU A 103 8.51 18.93 -2.40
C LEU A 103 9.81 18.67 -1.63
N THR A 104 10.13 19.50 -0.63
CA THR A 104 11.32 19.30 0.21
C THR A 104 11.14 18.25 1.31
N ALA A 105 9.92 18.05 1.79
CA ALA A 105 9.59 17.08 2.83
C ALA A 105 9.47 15.66 2.28
N PHE A 106 9.05 15.49 1.02
CA PHE A 106 8.98 14.17 0.41
C PHE A 106 10.38 13.57 0.22
N PRO A 107 10.57 12.30 0.59
CA PRO A 107 11.86 11.65 0.52
C PRO A 107 12.35 11.62 -0.93
N LYS A 108 13.49 12.28 -1.13
CA LYS A 108 14.25 12.30 -2.39
C LYS A 108 14.55 10.84 -2.73
N ILE A 109 14.15 10.40 -3.91
CA ILE A 109 14.48 9.06 -4.42
C ILE A 109 16.00 9.07 -4.64
N ILE A 110 16.76 8.48 -3.72
CA ILE A 110 18.15 8.05 -3.93
C ILE A 110 18.09 6.54 -4.16
#